data_AF-A0A3B4BEC7-F1
#
_entry.id   AF-A0A3B4BEC7-F1
#
_cell.length_a   1.000
_cell.length_b   1.000
_cell.length_c   1.000
_cell.angle_alpha   90.00
_cell.angle_beta   90.00
_cell.angle_gamma   90.00
#
_symmetry.space_group_name_H-M   'P 1'
#
loop_
_entity.id
_entity.type
_entity.pdbx_description
1 polymer ?
#
loop_
_entity_poly.entity_id
_entity_poly.type
_entity_poly.pdbx_seq_one_letter_code
_entity_poly.pdbx_strand_id
1 'polypeptide(L)'
;MFWKFDLHTTSHIDTLLEKEDVTLTEIMDEDDVLQECKAQNHKLVDFLLRPQCMEDLVTFITQEPNTDVEEKVKYYPNISCELLTSDVGQINDRL
;
A
#
# COMPACT_ATOMS: atom_id res chain seq x y z
N MET A 1 -7.60 -22.54 14.27
CA MET A 1 -6.73 -21.79 15.19
C MET A 1 -5.62 -21.18 14.34
N PHE A 2 -5.53 -19.86 14.22
CA PHE A 2 -5.02 -18.92 15.24
C PHE A 2 -3.49 -19.00 15.36
N TRP A 3 -2.77 -18.86 14.25
CA TRP A 3 -1.41 -18.37 14.33
C TRP A 3 -1.50 -16.85 14.46
N LYS A 4 -1.71 -16.38 15.69
CA LYS A 4 -1.25 -15.05 16.06
C LYS A 4 0.25 -15.19 16.26
N PHE A 5 1.02 -14.90 15.22
CA PHE A 5 2.38 -14.46 15.43
C PHE A 5 2.31 -13.00 15.90
N ASP A 6 2.00 -12.81 17.19
CA ASP A 6 2.42 -11.62 17.92
C ASP A 6 3.94 -11.71 18.09
N LEU A 7 4.66 -11.39 17.02
CA LEU A 7 6.01 -10.89 17.15
C LEU A 7 5.92 -9.43 16.73
N HIS A 8 6.01 -8.54 17.71
CA HIS A 8 6.48 -7.17 17.47
C HIS A 8 7.95 -7.23 17.01
N THR A 9 8.23 -7.91 15.89
CA THR A 9 9.29 -7.48 15.00
C THR A 9 8.82 -6.15 14.47
N THR A 10 9.62 -5.10 14.62
CA THR A 10 9.33 -3.79 14.02
C THR A 10 8.83 -3.99 12.59
N SER A 11 7.64 -3.45 12.28
CA SER A 11 7.09 -3.52 10.91
C SER A 11 8.14 -3.00 9.93
N HIS A 12 8.36 -3.75 8.85
CA HIS A 12 9.32 -3.34 7.85
C HIS A 12 8.83 -2.09 7.12
N ILE A 13 7.51 -2.02 6.87
CA ILE A 13 6.82 -0.83 6.39
C ILE A 13 7.03 0.37 7.33
N ASP A 14 6.88 0.19 8.64
CA ASP A 14 7.13 1.27 9.61
C ASP A 14 8.55 1.82 9.54
N THR A 15 9.52 0.94 9.29
CA THR A 15 10.94 1.29 9.15
C THR A 15 11.20 1.99 7.81
N LEU A 16 10.54 1.56 6.74
CA LEU A 16 10.57 2.21 5.42
C LEU A 16 9.98 3.62 5.47
N LEU A 17 8.86 3.79 6.18
CA LEU A 17 8.18 5.07 6.34
C LEU A 17 8.96 6.11 7.16
N GLU A 18 10.05 5.70 7.83
CA GLU A 18 10.97 6.61 8.50
C GLU A 18 11.99 7.26 7.54
N LYS A 19 12.13 6.75 6.31
CA LYS A 19 12.97 7.37 5.28
C LYS A 19 12.28 8.64 4.74
N GLU A 20 13.05 9.70 4.51
CA GLU A 20 12.52 10.98 4.03
C GLU A 20 11.99 10.91 2.58
N ASP A 21 12.54 10.01 1.77
CA ASP A 21 12.31 9.90 0.32
C ASP A 21 11.56 8.61 -0.08
N VAL A 22 10.90 7.95 0.88
CA VAL A 22 10.13 6.73 0.62
C VAL A 22 9.03 6.97 -0.41
N THR A 23 8.98 6.08 -1.40
CA THR A 23 8.00 6.14 -2.50
C THR A 23 6.82 5.21 -2.27
N LEU A 24 5.68 5.52 -2.89
CA LEU A 24 4.52 4.62 -2.86
C LEU A 24 4.85 3.24 -3.44
N THR A 25 5.67 3.19 -4.49
CA THR A 25 6.09 1.93 -5.12
C THR A 25 6.95 1.07 -4.19
N GLU A 26 7.83 1.68 -3.39
CA GLU A 26 8.59 0.92 -2.38
C GLU A 26 7.67 0.33 -1.32
N ILE A 27 6.65 1.09 -0.88
CA ILE A 27 5.66 0.58 0.08
C ILE A 27 4.80 -0.54 -0.53
N MET A 28 4.40 -0.41 -1.79
CA MET A 28 3.60 -1.42 -2.48
C MET A 28 4.38 -2.69 -2.82
N ASP A 29 5.70 -2.60 -2.93
CA ASP A 29 6.59 -3.74 -3.15
C ASP A 29 6.78 -4.60 -1.87
N GLU A 30 6.31 -4.14 -0.70
CA GLU A 30 6.37 -4.90 0.55
C GLU A 30 5.29 -6.00 0.61
N ASP A 31 5.72 -7.23 0.94
CA ASP A 31 4.87 -8.44 0.94
C ASP A 31 3.67 -8.34 1.89
N ASP A 32 3.78 -7.54 2.96
CA ASP A 32 2.78 -7.36 4.00
C ASP A 32 1.89 -6.12 3.80
N VAL A 33 2.07 -5.31 2.76
CA VAL A 33 1.35 -4.03 2.56
C VAL A 33 -0.17 -4.16 2.65
N LEU A 34 -0.74 -5.19 2.02
CA LEU A 34 -2.18 -5.45 2.06
C LEU A 34 -2.64 -5.90 3.44
N GLN A 35 -1.82 -6.69 4.13
CA GLN A 35 -2.14 -7.19 5.47
C GLN A 35 -2.04 -6.06 6.50
N GLU A 36 -1.00 -5.25 6.45
CA GLU A 36 -0.76 -4.09 7.32
C GLU A 36 -1.84 -3.02 7.11
N CYS A 37 -2.25 -2.77 5.86
CA CYS A 37 -3.36 -1.88 5.55
C CYS A 37 -4.67 -2.38 6.17
N LYS A 38 -5.02 -3.67 5.95
CA LYS A 38 -6.21 -4.30 6.54
C LYS A 38 -6.15 -4.36 8.07
N ALA A 39 -4.95 -4.44 8.66
CA ALA A 39 -4.72 -4.34 10.09
C ALA A 39 -4.74 -2.91 10.63
N GLN A 40 -4.96 -1.91 9.76
CA GLN A 40 -5.00 -0.49 10.09
C GLN A 40 -3.70 0.00 10.75
N ASN A 41 -2.54 -0.40 10.22
CA ASN A 41 -1.28 0.23 10.61
C ASN A 41 -1.39 1.75 10.38
N HIS A 42 -1.37 2.53 11.47
CA HIS A 42 -1.57 3.98 11.43
C HIS A 42 -0.56 4.71 10.54
N LYS A 43 0.74 4.35 10.58
CA LYS A 43 1.76 5.02 9.76
C LYS A 43 1.49 4.76 8.27
N LEU A 44 1.15 3.53 7.92
CA LEU A 44 0.81 3.15 6.55
C LEU A 44 -0.45 3.84 6.06
N VAL A 45 -1.53 3.81 6.85
CA VAL A 45 -2.80 4.46 6.47
C VAL A 45 -2.59 5.97 6.29
N ASP A 46 -1.92 6.64 7.22
CA ASP A 46 -1.62 8.07 7.09
C ASP A 46 -0.76 8.40 5.85
N PHE A 47 0.17 7.50 5.49
CA PHE A 47 0.94 7.62 4.26
C PHE A 47 0.06 7.48 3.01
N LEU A 48 -0.77 6.44 2.94
CA LEU A 48 -1.64 6.18 1.79
C LEU A 48 -2.67 7.30 1.58
N LEU A 49 -3.14 7.95 2.65
CA LEU A 49 -4.09 9.07 2.60
C LEU A 49 -3.50 10.38 2.06
N ARG A 50 -2.19 10.45 1.82
CA ARG A 50 -1.56 11.61 1.19
C ARG A 50 -2.15 11.80 -0.22
N PRO A 51 -2.46 13.05 -0.64
CA PRO A 51 -3.09 13.30 -1.94
C PRO A 51 -2.36 12.66 -3.12
N GLN A 52 -1.03 12.75 -3.14
CA GLN A 52 -0.21 12.14 -4.20
C GLN A 52 -0.36 10.62 -4.24
N CYS A 53 -0.33 9.96 -3.08
CA CYS A 53 -0.49 8.50 -3.01
C CYS A 53 -1.87 8.07 -3.51
N MET A 54 -2.93 8.77 -3.12
CA MET A 54 -4.29 8.47 -3.59
C MET A 54 -4.41 8.65 -5.12
N GLU A 55 -3.85 9.72 -5.67
CA GLU A 55 -3.84 9.97 -7.12
C GLU A 55 -3.05 8.88 -7.87
N ASP A 56 -1.89 8.49 -7.35
CA ASP A 56 -1.05 7.45 -7.95
C ASP A 56 -1.74 6.08 -7.91
N LEU A 57 -2.38 5.71 -6.79
CA LEU A 57 -3.15 4.46 -6.68
C LEU A 57 -4.30 4.41 -7.70
N VAL A 58 -5.05 5.51 -7.85
CA VAL A 58 -6.12 5.59 -8.88
C VAL A 58 -5.52 5.53 -10.28
N THR A 59 -4.38 6.20 -10.50
CA THR A 59 -3.67 6.18 -11.78
C THR A 59 -3.22 4.77 -12.16
N PHE A 60 -2.67 4.00 -11.22
CA PHE A 60 -2.27 2.61 -11.46
C PHE A 60 -3.44 1.72 -11.87
N ILE A 61 -4.65 1.95 -11.35
CA ILE A 61 -5.83 1.15 -11.72
C ILE A 61 -6.42 1.58 -13.06
N THR A 62 -6.36 2.88 -13.36
CA THR A 62 -7.06 3.46 -14.52
C THR A 62 -6.21 3.56 -15.78
N GLN A 63 -4.88 3.55 -15.64
CA GLN A 63 -3.96 3.59 -16.78
C GLN A 63 -3.35 2.23 -17.04
N GLU A 64 -3.36 1.81 -18.31
CA GLU A 64 -2.71 0.58 -18.72
C GLU A 64 -1.18 0.74 -18.62
N PRO A 65 -0.47 -0.15 -17.92
CA PRO A 65 0.99 -0.09 -17.84
C PRO A 65 1.59 -0.30 -19.23
N ASN A 66 2.63 0.47 -19.56
CA ASN A 66 3.32 0.33 -20.85
C ASN A 66 3.88 -1.10 -21.02
N THR A 67 3.88 -1.65 -22.22
CA THR A 67 4.29 -3.05 -22.47
C THR A 67 5.75 -3.34 -22.14
N ASP A 68 6.59 -2.29 -22.11
CA ASP A 68 8.03 -2.38 -21.83
C ASP A 68 8.40 -2.19 -20.35
N VAL A 69 7.43 -2.11 -19.44
CA VAL A 69 7.72 -2.03 -17.99
C VAL A 69 8.11 -3.39 -17.41
N GLU A 70 8.83 -3.34 -16.29
CA GLU A 70 9.13 -4.52 -15.48
C GLU A 70 7.84 -5.28 -15.10
N GLU A 71 7.93 -6.61 -15.05
CA GLU A 71 6.77 -7.47 -14.80
C GLU A 71 6.09 -7.15 -13.46
N LYS A 72 6.86 -6.69 -12.45
CA LYS A 72 6.33 -6.26 -11.16
C LYS A 72 5.31 -5.11 -11.26
N VAL A 73 5.54 -4.17 -12.18
CA VAL A 73 4.69 -2.98 -12.37
C VAL A 73 3.31 -3.37 -12.88
N LYS A 74 3.21 -4.52 -13.56
CA LYS A 74 1.93 -5.06 -14.04
C LYS A 74 1.02 -5.52 -12.89
N TYR A 75 1.56 -5.71 -11.69
CA TYR A 75 0.78 -6.08 -10.49
C TYR A 75 0.30 -4.88 -9.68
N TYR A 76 0.85 -3.68 -9.90
CA TYR A 76 0.43 -2.46 -9.19
C TYR A 76 -1.06 -2.15 -9.34
N PRO A 77 -1.70 -2.30 -10.52
CA PRO A 77 -3.16 -2.11 -10.62
C PRO A 77 -3.95 -2.98 -9.65
N ASN A 78 -3.53 -4.24 -9.43
CA ASN A 78 -4.21 -5.17 -8.53
C ASN A 78 -4.03 -4.76 -7.06
N ILE A 79 -2.79 -4.47 -6.65
CA ILE A 79 -2.49 -4.05 -5.28
C ILE A 79 -3.20 -2.73 -4.96
N SER A 80 -3.17 -1.77 -5.88
CA SER A 80 -3.87 -0.49 -5.72
C SER A 80 -5.38 -0.68 -5.60
N CYS A 81 -5.97 -1.56 -6.42
CA CYS A 81 -7.39 -1.88 -6.32
C CYS A 81 -7.74 -2.48 -4.95
N GLU A 82 -6.94 -3.41 -4.45
CA GLU A 82 -7.16 -3.99 -3.12
C GLU A 82 -7.00 -2.98 -1.98
N LEU A 83 -6.04 -2.05 -2.07
CA LEU A 83 -5.85 -0.99 -1.08
C LEU A 83 -7.05 -0.03 -1.06
N LEU A 84 -7.48 0.45 -2.24
CA LEU A 84 -8.59 1.41 -2.36
C LEU A 84 -9.96 0.81 -2.08
N THR A 85 -10.12 -0.51 -2.21
CA THR A 85 -11.36 -1.23 -1.91
C THR A 85 -11.29 -1.98 -0.57
N SER A 86 -10.26 -1.73 0.24
CA SER A 86 -10.13 -2.31 1.56
C SER A 86 -11.27 -1.86 2.49
N ASP A 87 -11.61 -2.67 3.49
CA ASP A 87 -12.60 -2.30 4.52
C ASP A 87 -11.97 -1.37 5.59
N VAL A 88 -11.21 -0.38 5.12
CA VAL A 88 -10.54 0.64 5.93
C VAL A 88 -11.26 1.96 5.69
N GLY A 89 -12.16 2.33 6.61
CA GLY A 89 -13.06 3.47 6.45
C GLY A 89 -12.35 4.78 6.08
N GLN A 90 -11.18 5.05 6.66
CA GLN A 90 -10.42 6.27 6.38
C GLN A 90 -10.01 6.40 4.89
N ILE A 91 -9.66 5.29 4.24
CA ILE A 91 -9.28 5.27 2.82
C ILE A 91 -10.52 5.50 1.96
N ASN A 92 -11.62 4.81 2.28
CA ASN A 92 -12.88 4.92 1.55
C ASN A 92 -13.51 6.32 1.66
N ASP A 93 -13.42 6.96 2.84
CA ASP A 93 -13.92 8.31 3.07
C ASP A 93 -13.11 9.40 2.33
N ARG A 94 -11.91 9.04 1.84
CA ARG A 94 -11.01 9.95 1.13
C ARG A 94 -11.20 9.92 -0.39
N LEU A 95 -11.84 8.88 -0.92
CA LEU A 95 -12.22 8.74 -2.33
C LEU A 95 -13.43 9.63 -2.67
#